data_AF-E9J162-F1
#
_entry.id   AF-E9J162-F1
#
_cell.length_a   1.000
_cell.length_b   1.000
_cell.length_c   1.000
_cell.angle_alpha   90.00
_cell.angle_beta   90.00
_cell.angle_gamma   90.00
#
_symmetry.space_group_name_H-M   'P 1'
#
loop_
_entity.id
_entity.type
_entity.pdbx_description
1 polymer ?
#
loop_
_entity_poly.entity_id
_entity_poly.type
_entity_poly.pdbx_seq_one_letter_code
_entity_poly.pdbx_strand_id
1 'polypeptide(L)'
;QTLKCVLIHEFNADVYDKSYFRHPTRYHDIVIFSDAAHMLKLIRTTWITKGVLYDSDKNSIKWKFIENLVRLQEHDYYLANKVNSRHKNPVTRK
;
A
#
# COMPACT_ATOMS: atom_id res chain seq x y z
N GLN A 1 8.12 -5.40 9.17
CA GLN A 1 7.83 -5.93 7.81
C GLN A 1 8.68 -7.14 7.46
N THR A 2 9.92 -7.22 7.97
CA THR A 2 10.87 -8.32 7.75
C THR A 2 10.28 -9.71 8.00
N LEU A 3 9.46 -9.90 9.05
CA LEU A 3 8.83 -11.19 9.39
C LEU A 3 7.87 -11.73 8.32
N LYS A 4 7.20 -10.88 7.52
CA LYS A 4 6.25 -11.36 6.49
C LYS A 4 6.96 -11.99 5.29
N CYS A 5 8.14 -11.51 4.95
CA CYS A 5 8.92 -12.05 3.85
C CYS A 5 9.64 -13.35 4.22
N VAL A 6 9.95 -13.56 5.51
CA VAL A 6 10.64 -14.76 6.00
C VAL A 6 9.79 -16.01 5.75
N LEU A 7 8.50 -15.98 6.07
CA LEU A 7 7.59 -17.12 5.84
C LEU A 7 7.46 -17.49 4.35
N ILE A 8 7.38 -16.49 3.47
CA ILE A 8 7.24 -16.72 2.02
C ILE A 8 8.49 -17.43 1.47
N HIS A 9 9.68 -16.96 1.90
CA HIS A 9 10.95 -17.57 1.56
C HIS A 9 11.10 -18.99 2.14
N GLU A 10 10.70 -19.22 3.39
CA GLU A 10 10.77 -20.54 4.03
C GLU A 10 9.91 -21.59 3.30
N PHE A 11 8.77 -21.19 2.73
CA PHE A 11 7.93 -22.09 1.93
C PHE A 11 8.36 -22.23 0.46
N ASN A 12 9.51 -21.66 0.08
CA ASN A 12 10.00 -21.62 -1.30
C ASN A 12 8.93 -21.11 -2.29
N ALA A 13 8.20 -20.09 -1.83
CA ALA A 13 7.22 -19.33 -2.58
C ALA A 13 7.78 -17.93 -2.88
N ASP A 14 7.23 -17.29 -3.91
CA ASP A 14 7.55 -15.91 -4.29
C ASP A 14 6.26 -15.11 -4.47
N VAL A 15 6.31 -13.80 -4.18
CA VAL A 15 5.11 -12.94 -4.27
C VAL A 15 4.68 -12.68 -5.72
N TYR A 16 5.62 -12.68 -6.67
CA TYR A 16 5.40 -12.25 -8.05
C TYR A 16 5.38 -13.40 -9.05
N ASP A 17 6.16 -14.46 -8.81
CA ASP A 17 6.34 -15.56 -9.76
C ASP A 17 5.66 -16.86 -9.30
N LYS A 18 5.74 -17.19 -8.00
CA LYS A 18 5.24 -18.45 -7.45
C LYS A 18 4.57 -18.27 -6.10
N SER A 19 3.38 -17.67 -6.10
CA SER A 19 2.64 -17.31 -4.89
C SER A 19 1.93 -18.51 -4.22
N TYR A 20 2.53 -19.70 -4.27
CA TYR A 20 1.97 -20.92 -3.70
C TYR A 20 3.07 -21.91 -3.34
N PHE A 21 2.75 -22.82 -2.44
CA PHE A 21 3.61 -23.96 -2.10
C PHE A 21 2.79 -25.26 -2.10
N ARG A 22 3.46 -26.39 -2.31
CA ARG A 22 2.81 -27.70 -2.35
C ARG A 22 2.43 -28.11 -0.92
N HIS A 23 1.18 -28.54 -0.71
CA HIS A 23 0.76 -29.07 0.58
C HIS A 23 1.65 -30.29 0.95
N PRO A 24 2.20 -30.37 2.19
CA PRO A 24 3.25 -31.33 2.54
C PRO A 24 2.82 -32.80 2.43
N THR A 25 1.53 -33.09 2.62
CA THR A 25 0.98 -34.46 2.62
C THR A 25 -0.04 -34.72 1.51
N ARG A 26 -0.46 -33.70 0.76
CA ARG A 26 -1.58 -33.80 -0.19
C ARG A 26 -1.14 -33.21 -1.53
N TYR A 27 -1.57 -33.80 -2.64
CA TYR A 27 -1.16 -33.38 -3.98
C TYR A 27 -1.90 -32.13 -4.50
N HIS A 28 -2.07 -31.10 -3.68
CA HIS A 28 -2.65 -29.82 -4.08
C HIS A 28 -1.81 -28.65 -3.57
N ASP A 29 -1.96 -27.51 -4.22
CA ASP A 29 -1.20 -26.30 -3.91
C ASP A 29 -1.95 -25.40 -2.92
N ILE A 30 -1.20 -24.77 -2.01
CA ILE A 30 -1.68 -23.79 -1.04
C ILE A 30 -1.23 -22.41 -1.53
N VAL A 31 -2.19 -21.56 -1.89
CA VAL A 31 -1.93 -20.21 -2.39
C VAL A 31 -1.73 -19.24 -1.23
N ILE A 32 -0.68 -18.44 -1.33
CA ILE A 32 -0.35 -17.38 -0.38
C ILE A 32 -0.87 -16.05 -0.96
N PHE A 33 -1.60 -15.30 -0.15
CA PHE A 33 -2.03 -13.95 -0.50
C PHE A 33 -1.65 -12.97 0.61
N SER A 34 -1.27 -11.76 0.19
CA SER A 34 -1.06 -10.66 1.11
C SER A 34 -2.38 -10.05 1.53
N ASP A 35 -2.48 -9.63 2.79
CA ASP A 35 -3.63 -8.87 3.27
C ASP A 35 -3.69 -7.51 2.56
N ALA A 36 -4.69 -7.35 1.69
CA ALA A 36 -4.88 -6.18 0.86
C ALA A 36 -5.01 -4.87 1.67
N ALA A 37 -5.73 -4.90 2.80
CA ALA A 37 -5.93 -3.71 3.63
C ALA A 37 -4.60 -3.24 4.26
N HIS A 38 -3.78 -4.20 4.70
CA HIS A 38 -2.44 -3.90 5.19
C HIS A 38 -1.52 -3.38 4.07
N MET A 39 -1.58 -3.96 2.87
CA MET A 39 -0.78 -3.50 1.73
C MET A 39 -1.12 -2.05 1.35
N LEU A 40 -2.41 -1.70 1.29
CA LEU A 40 -2.84 -0.32 1.04
C LEU A 40 -2.35 0.65 2.12
N LYS A 41 -2.36 0.25 3.39
CA LYS A 41 -1.83 1.06 4.50
C LYS A 41 -0.32 1.32 4.34
N LEU A 42 0.43 0.32 3.87
CA LEU A 42 1.87 0.44 3.62
C LEU A 42 2.14 1.39 2.44
N ILE A 43 1.46 1.19 1.31
CA ILE A 43 1.58 2.07 0.13
C ILE A 43 1.28 3.52 0.52
N ARG A 44 0.17 3.75 1.23
CA ARG A 44 -0.19 5.09 1.72
C ARG A 44 0.91 5.70 2.59
N THR A 45 1.42 4.95 3.57
CA THR A 45 2.48 5.43 4.47
C THR A 45 3.77 5.76 3.69
N THR A 46 4.16 4.88 2.76
CA THR A 46 5.32 5.11 1.90
C THR A 46 5.13 6.33 1.01
N TRP A 47 3.95 6.52 0.44
CA TRP A 47 3.66 7.67 -0.41
C TRP A 47 3.71 9.00 0.36
N ILE A 48 3.15 9.03 1.58
CA ILE A 48 3.23 10.21 2.46
C ILE A 48 4.70 10.53 2.79
N THR A 49 5.50 9.51 3.11
CA THR A 49 6.90 9.71 3.55
C THR A 49 7.87 9.99 2.41
N LYS A 50 7.69 9.38 1.23
CA LYS A 50 8.53 9.57 0.05
C LYS A 50 8.06 10.70 -0.85
N GLY A 51 6.80 11.12 -0.74
CA GLY A 51 6.22 12.23 -1.49
C GLY A 51 5.90 11.95 -2.96
N VAL A 52 6.21 10.76 -3.48
CA VAL A 52 5.99 10.41 -4.89
C VAL A 52 5.71 8.92 -5.07
N LEU A 53 4.79 8.61 -5.98
CA LEU A 53 4.58 7.29 -6.58
C LEU A 53 4.80 7.37 -8.09
N TYR A 54 4.92 6.22 -8.74
CA TYR A 54 5.00 6.12 -10.20
C TYR A 54 3.91 5.20 -10.71
N ASP A 55 3.27 5.56 -11.81
CA ASP A 55 2.34 4.68 -12.53
C ASP A 55 3.10 3.66 -13.40
N SER A 56 2.35 2.84 -14.16
CA SER A 56 2.91 1.85 -15.10
C SER A 56 3.77 2.48 -16.20
N ASP A 57 3.49 3.73 -16.56
CA ASP A 57 4.17 4.47 -17.62
C ASP A 57 5.32 5.34 -17.08
N LYS A 58 5.66 5.17 -15.79
CA LYS A 58 6.70 5.91 -15.06
C LYS A 58 6.40 7.40 -14.86
N ASN A 59 5.14 7.82 -14.97
CA ASN A 59 4.75 9.18 -14.61
C ASN A 59 4.70 9.36 -13.09
N SER A 60 5.18 10.50 -12.60
CA SER A 60 5.22 10.78 -11.17
C SER A 60 3.86 11.25 -10.63
N ILE A 61 3.37 10.57 -9.60
CA ILE A 61 2.17 10.95 -8.82
C ILE A 61 2.64 11.54 -7.48
N LYS A 62 2.69 12.87 -7.40
CA LYS A 62 3.25 13.59 -6.25
C LYS A 62 2.21 13.77 -5.13
N TRP A 63 2.60 13.53 -3.88
CA TRP A 63 1.74 13.74 -2.71
C TRP A 63 1.26 15.19 -2.57
N LYS A 64 2.05 16.15 -3.08
CA LYS A 64 1.72 17.58 -3.13
C LYS A 64 0.36 17.87 -3.78
N PHE A 65 -0.11 17.03 -4.72
CA PHE A 65 -1.44 17.18 -5.30
C PHE A 65 -2.56 16.97 -4.25
N ILE A 66 -2.39 16.01 -3.35
CA ILE A 66 -3.33 15.77 -2.24
C ILE A 66 -3.29 16.93 -1.24
N GLU A 67 -2.11 17.45 -0.92
CA GLU A 67 -1.97 18.62 -0.03
C GLU A 67 -2.67 19.86 -0.59
N ASN A 68 -2.46 20.13 -1.88
CA ASN A 68 -3.10 21.24 -2.58
C ASN A 68 -4.62 21.06 -2.64
N LEU A 69 -5.11 19.85 -2.90
CA LEU A 69 -6.55 19.55 -2.92
C LEU A 69 -7.20 19.87 -1.57
N VAL A 70 -6.59 19.43 -0.47
CA VAL A 70 -7.14 19.72 0.87
C VAL A 70 -7.08 21.23 1.18
N ARG A 71 -6.01 21.93 0.79
CA ARG A 71 -5.93 23.40 0.94
C ARG A 71 -7.05 24.11 0.18
N LEU A 72 -7.32 23.67 -1.05
CA LEU A 72 -8.38 24.23 -1.90
C LEU A 72 -9.77 23.97 -1.32
N GLN A 73 -10.00 22.81 -0.69
CA GLN A 73 -11.26 22.52 0.02
C GLN A 73 -11.45 23.30 1.31
N GLU A 74 -10.36 23.66 1.99
CA GLU A 74 -10.39 24.43 3.24
C GLU A 74 -10.63 25.93 2.99
N HIS A 75 -10.23 26.46 1.82
CA HIS A 75 -10.26 27.90 1.54
C HIS A 75 -11.22 28.35 0.43
N ASP A 76 -11.33 27.61 -0.69
CA ASP A 76 -11.99 28.10 -1.89
C ASP A 76 -13.29 27.36 -2.19
N TYR A 77 -13.18 26.05 -2.52
CA TYR A 77 -14.30 25.26 -3.04
C TYR A 77 -14.37 23.90 -2.36
N TYR A 78 -15.52 23.61 -1.74
CA TYR A 78 -15.78 22.29 -1.18
C TYR A 78 -16.23 21.32 -2.27
N LEU A 79 -15.26 20.72 -2.97
CA LEU A 79 -15.51 19.52 -3.77
C LEU A 79 -15.88 18.39 -2.80
N ALA A 80 -16.99 17.70 -3.02
CA ALA A 80 -17.54 16.65 -2.13
C ALA A 80 -16.68 15.36 -2.07
N ASN A 81 -15.36 15.47 -2.11
CA ASN A 81 -14.43 14.38 -1.90
C ASN A 81 -14.26 14.11 -0.38
N LYS A 82 -13.90 12.87 -0.04
CA LYS A 82 -13.78 12.41 1.36
C LYS A 82 -12.41 12.68 2.00
N VAL A 83 -11.47 13.27 1.24
CA VAL A 83 -10.12 13.57 1.73
C VAL A 83 -10.18 14.83 2.58
N ASN A 84 -9.46 14.83 3.70
CA ASN A 84 -9.41 15.96 4.63
C ASN A 84 -8.04 16.01 5.31
N SER A 85 -7.80 17.04 6.14
CA SER A 85 -6.53 17.25 6.86
C SER A 85 -6.06 16.04 7.68
N ARG A 86 -6.97 15.20 8.20
CA ARG A 86 -6.62 13.97 8.94
C ARG A 86 -5.94 12.93 8.05
N HIS A 87 -6.10 13.01 6.74
CA HIS A 87 -5.48 12.11 5.78
C HIS A 87 -4.05 12.52 5.42
N LYS A 88 -3.60 13.73 5.77
CA LYS A 88 -2.24 14.24 5.49
C LYS A 88 -1.18 13.52 6.33
N ASN A 89 -1.49 13.22 7.58
CA ASN A 89 -0.55 12.60 8.51
C ASN A 89 -0.87 11.11 8.73
N PRO A 90 0.16 10.25 8.85
CA PRO A 90 -0.05 8.90 9.33
C PRO A 90 -0.55 8.99 10.78
N VAL A 91 -1.60 8.22 11.11
CA VAL A 91 -2.08 8.11 12.49
C VAL A 91 -1.02 7.32 13.26
N THR A 92 -0.12 8.03 13.94
CA THR A 92 0.79 7.45 14.92
C THR A 92 -0.06 7.08 16.14
N ARG A 93 -0.33 5.78 16.32
CA ARG A 93 -0.75 5.31 17.64
C ARG A 93 0.45 5.49 18.56
N LYS A 94 0.30 6.32 19.59
CA LYS A 94 1.24 6.42 20.71
C LYS A 94 1.29 5.09 21.45
#